data_AF-A0AA37L695-F1
#
_entry.id   AF-A0AA37L695-F1
#
_cell.length_a   1.000
_cell.length_b   1.000
_cell.length_c   1.000
_cell.angle_alpha   90.00
_cell.angle_beta   90.00
_cell.angle_gamma   90.00
#
_symmetry.space_group_name_H-M   'P 1'
#
loop_
_entity.id
_entity.type
_entity.pdbx_description
1 polymer ?
#
loop_
_entity_poly.entity_id
_entity_poly.type
_entity_poly.pdbx_seq_one_letter_code
_entity_poly.pdbx_strand_id
1 'polypeptide(L)'
;MRLELDTARQVVLNAADTTDLLGNRAGKRAIAQCKILVPMVATKIIDECMQMYGGQGLTQHTPFPEMWTYARFVRIADGPDASHRHQ
;
A
#
# COMPACT_ATOMS: atom_id res chain seq x y z
N MET A 1 10.16 -4.93 7.07
CA MET A 1 9.23 -5.99 6.57
C MET A 1 8.08 -6.35 7.52
N ARG A 2 8.23 -7.24 8.51
CA ARG A 2 7.06 -7.82 9.23
C ARG A 2 6.20 -6.79 9.96
N LEU A 3 6.82 -5.91 10.75
CA LEU A 3 6.12 -4.85 11.48
C LEU A 3 5.33 -3.93 10.55
N GLU A 4 5.93 -3.51 9.44
CA GLU A 4 5.28 -2.62 8.47
C GLU A 4 4.08 -3.29 7.80
N LEU A 5 4.20 -4.58 7.50
CA LEU A 5 3.12 -5.38 6.92
C LEU A 5 1.95 -5.54 7.91
N ASP A 6 2.24 -5.77 9.19
CA ASP A 6 1.22 -5.85 10.24
C ASP A 6 0.53 -4.49 10.46
N THR A 7 1.29 -3.38 10.46
CA THR A 7 0.74 -2.02 10.50
C THR A 7 -0.15 -1.74 9.29
N ALA A 8 0.30 -2.07 8.07
CA ALA A 8 -0.48 -1.88 6.85
C ALA A 8 -1.81 -2.66 6.90
N ARG A 9 -1.77 -3.92 7.37
CA ARG A 9 -2.98 -4.73 7.59
C ARG A 9 -3.92 -4.04 8.57
N GLN A 10 -3.40 -3.55 9.69
CA GLN A 10 -4.25 -3.00 10.73
C GLN A 10 -4.90 -1.66 10.35
N VAL A 11 -4.23 -0.84 9.54
CA VAL A 11 -4.83 0.40 9.02
C VAL A 11 -5.98 0.10 8.05
N VAL A 12 -5.90 -0.98 7.26
CA VAL A 12 -7.03 -1.43 6.41
C VAL A 12 -8.20 -1.91 7.27
N LEU A 13 -7.94 -2.74 8.28
CA LEU A 13 -8.99 -3.24 9.18
C LEU A 13 -9.68 -2.10 9.94
N ASN A 14 -8.92 -1.11 10.41
CA ASN A 14 -9.49 0.09 11.04
C ASN A 14 -10.38 0.89 10.07
N ALA A 15 -10.00 1.02 8.80
CA ALA A 15 -10.82 1.69 7.79
C ALA A 15 -12.11 0.92 7.50
N ALA A 16 -12.04 -0.42 7.42
CA ALA A 16 -13.21 -1.28 7.24
C ALA A 16 -14.17 -1.16 8.43
N ASP A 17 -13.66 -1.38 9.66
CA ASP A 17 -14.45 -1.33 10.89
C ASP A 17 -15.14 0.03 11.08
N THR A 18 -14.41 1.14 10.88
CA THR A 18 -14.99 2.49 10.95
C THR A 18 -16.10 2.67 9.91
N THR A 19 -15.91 2.14 8.70
CA THR A 19 -16.86 2.28 7.60
C THR A 19 -18.12 1.44 7.84
N ASP A 20 -17.96 0.23 8.35
CA ASP A 20 -19.08 -0.68 8.65
C ASP A 20 -19.93 -0.16 9.81
N LEU A 21 -19.30 0.37 10.86
CA LEU A 21 -20.00 0.86 12.05
C LEU A 21 -20.58 2.28 11.90
N LEU A 22 -19.84 3.19 11.26
CA LEU A 22 -20.17 4.63 11.24
C LEU A 22 -20.47 5.17 9.83
N GLY A 23 -20.37 4.32 8.80
CA GLY A 23 -20.63 4.65 7.41
C GLY A 23 -19.45 5.33 6.69
N ASN A 24 -19.53 5.32 5.35
CA ASN A 24 -18.47 5.80 4.46
C ASN A 24 -17.99 7.24 4.74
N ARG A 25 -18.90 8.14 5.17
CA ARG A 25 -18.55 9.54 5.45
C ARG A 25 -17.63 9.66 6.66
N ALA A 26 -17.88 8.87 7.71
CA ALA A 26 -17.02 8.83 8.89
C ALA A 26 -15.71 8.09 8.61
N GLY A 27 -15.74 7.05 7.78
CA GLY A 27 -14.57 6.27 7.36
C GLY A 27 -13.60 7.01 6.43
N LYS A 28 -14.00 8.14 5.83
CA LYS A 28 -13.22 8.85 4.79
C LYS A 28 -11.74 9.07 5.17
N ARG A 29 -11.46 9.52 6.40
CA ARG A 29 -10.10 9.76 6.86
C ARG A 29 -9.29 8.46 6.99
N ALA A 30 -9.89 7.42 7.54
CA ALA A 30 -9.24 6.12 7.68
C ALA A 30 -8.95 5.46 6.31
N ILE A 31 -9.87 5.61 5.36
CA ILE A 31 -9.69 5.17 3.96
C ILE A 31 -8.53 5.95 3.31
N ALA A 32 -8.48 7.27 3.45
CA ALA A 32 -7.39 8.08 2.90
C ALA A 32 -6.03 7.69 3.50
N GLN A 33 -5.98 7.42 4.81
CA GLN A 33 -4.78 6.96 5.50
C GLN A 33 -4.30 5.59 4.98
N CYS A 34 -5.20 4.61 4.85
CA CYS A 34 -4.82 3.28 4.36
C CYS A 34 -4.35 3.35 2.91
N LYS A 35 -5.00 4.16 2.07
CA LYS A 35 -4.66 4.35 0.66
C LYS A 35 -3.26 4.91 0.45
N ILE A 36 -2.76 5.75 1.38
CA ILE A 36 -1.38 6.27 1.31
C ILE A 36 -0.40 5.22 1.84
N LEU A 37 -0.68 4.65 3.01
CA LEU A 37 0.28 3.82 3.73
C LEU A 37 0.53 2.48 3.02
N VAL A 38 -0.53 1.80 2.57
CA VAL A 38 -0.43 0.45 2.04
C VAL A 38 0.45 0.37 0.78
N PRO A 39 0.25 1.21 -0.26
CA PRO A 39 1.08 1.14 -1.47
C PRO A 39 2.53 1.57 -1.20
N MET A 40 2.75 2.50 -0.26
CA MET A 40 4.10 2.91 0.16
C MET A 40 4.86 1.75 0.82
N VAL A 41 4.23 1.07 1.78
CA VAL A 41 4.80 -0.09 2.46
C VAL A 41 5.01 -1.25 1.48
N ALA A 42 4.03 -1.54 0.63
CA ALA A 42 4.14 -2.60 -0.37
C ALA A 42 5.31 -2.37 -1.32
N THR A 43 5.44 -1.16 -1.87
CA THR A 43 6.56 -0.80 -2.76
C THR A 43 7.90 -1.04 -2.08
N LYS A 44 8.05 -0.60 -0.83
CA LYS A 44 9.30 -0.78 -0.05
C LYS A 44 9.63 -2.25 0.21
N ILE A 45 8.65 -3.04 0.63
CA ILE A 45 8.85 -4.48 0.92
C ILE A 45 9.20 -5.24 -0.35
N ILE A 46 8.55 -4.94 -1.47
CA ILE A 46 8.84 -5.59 -2.76
C ILE A 46 10.26 -5.22 -3.23
N ASP A 47 10.67 -3.96 -3.08
CA ASP A 47 12.02 -3.49 -3.40
C ASP A 47 13.10 -4.23 -2.57
N GLU A 48 12.87 -4.39 -1.26
CA GLU A 48 13.74 -5.19 -0.39
C GLU A 48 13.80 -6.66 -0.85
N CYS A 49 12.68 -7.25 -1.29
CA CYS A 49 12.66 -8.60 -1.89
C CYS A 49 13.47 -8.68 -3.19
N MET A 50 13.32 -7.71 -4.09
CA MET A 50 14.09 -7.63 -5.33
C MET A 50 15.59 -7.60 -5.03
N GLN A 51 15.99 -6.78 -4.05
CA GLN A 51 17.38 -6.65 -3.62
C GLN A 51 17.95 -7.98 -3.10
N MET A 52 17.18 -8.74 -2.32
CA MET A 52 17.62 -10.06 -1.82
C MET A 52 17.83 -11.09 -2.94
N TYR A 53 17.13 -10.96 -4.07
CA TYR A 53 17.27 -11.83 -5.25
C TYR A 53 18.34 -11.35 -6.25
N GLY A 54 19.02 -10.23 -5.95
CA GLY A 54 20.06 -9.68 -6.82
C GLY A 54 19.55 -9.41 -8.24
N GLY A 55 20.40 -9.67 -9.24
CA GLY A 55 20.05 -9.43 -10.65
C GLY A 55 18.78 -10.14 -11.11
N GLN A 56 18.48 -11.33 -10.55
CA GLN A 56 17.26 -12.07 -10.88
C GLN A 56 15.99 -11.33 -10.43
N GLY A 57 16.06 -10.57 -9.33
CA GLY A 57 14.94 -9.77 -8.81
C GLY A 57 14.48 -8.65 -9.75
N LEU A 58 15.28 -8.30 -10.76
CA LEU A 58 14.96 -7.31 -11.78
C LEU A 58 14.39 -7.92 -13.07
N THR A 59 14.32 -9.25 -13.15
CA THR A 59 13.92 -9.96 -14.37
C THR A 59 12.50 -10.50 -14.29
N GLN A 60 11.93 -10.79 -15.45
CA GLN A 60 10.65 -11.49 -15.64
C GLN A 60 10.64 -12.93 -15.12
N HIS A 61 11.77 -13.46 -14.62
CA HIS A 61 11.83 -14.78 -13.99
C HIS A 61 11.27 -14.76 -12.55
N THR A 62 10.97 -13.59 -12.01
CA THR A 62 10.32 -13.39 -10.70
C THR A 62 9.11 -12.49 -10.87
N PRO A 63 8.11 -12.54 -9.97
CA PRO A 63 6.95 -11.66 -10.05
C PRO A 63 7.26 -10.22 -9.58
N PHE A 64 8.43 -9.97 -8.99
CA PHE A 64 8.69 -8.72 -8.27
C PHE A 64 8.61 -7.46 -9.13
N PRO A 65 9.15 -7.40 -10.37
CA PRO A 65 9.06 -6.18 -11.18
C PRO A 65 7.62 -5.76 -11.48
N GLU A 66 6.74 -6.72 -11.75
CA GLU A 66 5.31 -6.46 -11.98
C GLU A 66 4.63 -5.98 -10.70
N MET A 67 4.87 -6.67 -9.58
CA MET A 67 4.32 -6.28 -8.27
C MET A 67 4.77 -4.88 -7.86
N TRP A 68 6.05 -4.54 -8.04
CA TRP A 68 6.60 -3.22 -7.72
C TRP A 68 5.96 -2.14 -8.58
N THR A 69 5.82 -2.41 -9.88
CA THR A 69 5.17 -1.48 -10.83
C THR A 69 3.72 -1.22 -10.45
N TYR A 70 2.98 -2.28 -10.10
CA TYR A 70 1.60 -2.15 -9.64
C TYR A 70 1.49 -1.37 -8.33
N ALA A 71 2.31 -1.69 -7.33
CA ALA A 71 2.33 -0.96 -6.05
C ALA A 71 2.65 0.53 -6.26
N ARG A 72 3.56 0.84 -7.19
CA ARG A 72 3.89 2.21 -7.58
C ARG A 72 2.75 2.91 -8.32
N PHE A 73 2.02 2.18 -9.17
CA PHE A 73 0.85 2.67 -9.89
C PHE A 73 -0.29 3.06 -8.95
N VAL A 74 -0.57 2.25 -7.93
CA VAL A 74 -1.66 2.49 -6.96
C VAL A 74 -1.47 3.79 -6.15
N ARG A 75 -0.23 4.31 -6.06
CA ARG A 75 0.06 5.63 -5.46
C ARG A 75 -0.46 6.82 -6.27
N ILE A 76 -0.93 6.57 -7.49
CA ILE A 76 -1.50 7.55 -8.41
C ILE A 76 -2.97 7.23 -8.70
N ALA A 77 -3.27 5.94 -8.93
CA ALA A 77 -4.62 5.46 -9.16
C ALA A 77 -5.55 5.84 -8.01
N ASP A 78 -6.82 6.10 -8.32
CA ASP A 78 -7.85 6.54 -7.36
C ASP A 78 -7.43 7.76 -6.51
N GLY A 79 -6.62 8.63 -7.11
CA GLY A 79 -6.13 9.90 -6.57
C GLY A 79 -4.73 9.82 -5.94
N PRO A 80 -3.81 10.74 -6.23
CA PRO A 80 -2.43 10.63 -5.78
C PRO A 80 -2.29 10.77 -4.26
N ASP A 81 -1.19 10.25 -3.69
CA ASP A 81 -0.87 10.37 -2.27
C ASP A 81 -1.01 11.82 -1.76
N ALA A 82 -0.56 12.79 -2.54
CA ALA A 82 -0.62 14.21 -2.19
C ALA A 82 -2.05 14.74 -2.01
N SER A 83 -3.01 14.23 -2.80
CA SER A 83 -4.42 14.60 -2.67
C SER A 83 -5.02 14.06 -1.37
N HIS A 84 -4.60 12.87 -0.93
CA HIS A 84 -5.13 12.21 0.26
C HIS A 84 -4.56 12.76 1.57
N ARG A 85 -3.38 13.39 1.55
CA ARG A 85 -2.76 13.99 2.75
C ARG A 85 -3.56 15.15 3.36
N HIS A 86 -4.46 15.75 2.57
CA HIS A 86 -5.25 16.91 2.97
C HIS A 86 -6.74 16.58 3.20
N GLN A 87 -7.11 15.31 3.22
CA GLN A 87 -8.47 14.83 3.50
C GLN A 87 -8.68 14.55 4.99
#